data_AF-A0A7D9LBV6-F1
#
_entry.id   AF-A0A7D9LBV6-F1
#
_cell.length_a   1.000
_cell.length_b   1.000
_cell.length_c   1.000
_cell.angle_alpha   90.00
_cell.angle_beta   90.00
_cell.angle_gamma   90.00
#
_symmetry.space_group_name_H-M   'P 1'
#
loop_
_entity.id
_entity.type
_entity.pdbx_description
1 polymer ?
#
loop_
_entity_poly.entity_id
_entity_poly.type
_entity_poly.pdbx_seq_one_letter_code
_entity_poly.pdbx_strand_id
1 'polypeptide(L)'
;VNICSYPMDLTIAIDSSDSIMEDNFEIEKSAVIMLARSFGLSRLGTHVSVIVFGSQASITINLNDHTDLESFASAVRNIKYQGGHTRIDLALALASSVVFTPSGGARDGMPKMFIIMADGQQTSAPDAIPLKEAVAPLASSGVQVISIGIGYEVDEYELMAISESRDNIYYVKSFDTLFDTITEVGQSLCQKAKKDCRSHADIALLVDSSASMRGGNYLKEKELLKAIGREFDVSMHGSHVGIILYNNDAEVITRLNNKTTLKSFENTVDNLPLKGGKIRLDKALRLASSDVFTKEKGMRDENVPKIMFILTDGTQNRKCDEEALELAIAPLRNEGVHVVAIGVGEADERELRPLVKSPRDLFIEGDFDEVTKPIMDFIKELCKKYDQSCTLGSQFVDFDIDGCINEHPVEVAVCDGKCSSGTRYISEPPFYESRCSCCLPMIDASKDVILKCPDGTNQLHRITEVSACACRSCGNAAASPPVKEKDGA
;
A
#
# COMPACT_ATOMS: atom_id res chain seq x y z
N VAL A 1 11.36 -19.53 -12.96
CA VAL A 1 10.81 -18.16 -12.77
C VAL A 1 10.68 -17.95 -11.28
N ASN A 2 11.29 -16.91 -10.72
CA ASN A 2 11.03 -16.54 -9.33
C ASN A 2 9.61 -15.97 -9.27
N ILE A 3 8.74 -16.62 -8.50
CA ILE A 3 7.36 -16.17 -8.29
C ILE A 3 7.40 -14.94 -7.37
N CYS A 4 6.68 -13.88 -7.73
CA CYS A 4 6.51 -12.71 -6.90
C CYS A 4 5.77 -13.08 -5.61
N SER A 5 6.30 -12.66 -4.46
CA SER A 5 5.73 -12.96 -3.14
C SER A 5 4.74 -11.92 -2.64
N TYR A 6 4.46 -10.86 -3.41
CA TYR A 6 3.58 -9.76 -3.00
C TYR A 6 2.22 -9.89 -3.71
N PRO A 7 1.13 -10.22 -2.98
CA PRO A 7 -0.21 -10.27 -3.54
C PRO A 7 -0.65 -8.91 -4.09
N MET A 8 -1.36 -8.93 -5.22
CA MET A 8 -1.96 -7.74 -5.84
C MET A 8 -3.22 -8.10 -6.63
N ASP A 9 -3.97 -7.09 -7.05
CA ASP A 9 -5.02 -7.24 -8.05
C ASP A 9 -4.50 -6.69 -9.38
N LEU A 10 -4.33 -7.57 -10.36
CA LEU A 10 -3.73 -7.27 -11.65
C LEU A 10 -4.78 -7.41 -12.76
N THR A 11 -5.02 -6.35 -13.52
CA THR A 11 -5.85 -6.43 -14.73
C THR A 11 -4.99 -6.23 -15.96
N ILE A 12 -5.13 -7.09 -16.96
CA ILE A 12 -4.39 -7.01 -18.22
C ILE A 12 -5.40 -6.79 -19.35
N ALA A 13 -5.36 -5.63 -19.99
CA ALA A 13 -6.13 -5.30 -21.17
C ALA A 13 -5.30 -5.63 -22.42
N ILE A 14 -5.87 -6.42 -23.32
CA ILE A 14 -5.22 -6.88 -24.56
C ILE A 14 -6.02 -6.41 -25.78
N ASP A 15 -5.31 -5.97 -26.81
CA ASP A 15 -5.89 -5.39 -28.01
C ASP A 15 -6.26 -6.50 -28.99
N SER A 16 -7.49 -6.46 -29.46
CA SER A 16 -8.05 -7.42 -30.42
C SER A 16 -8.50 -6.75 -31.71
N SER A 17 -8.05 -5.52 -31.96
CA SER A 17 -8.35 -4.75 -33.18
C SER A 17 -7.81 -5.40 -34.45
N ASP A 18 -8.25 -4.90 -35.60
CA ASP A 18 -7.87 -5.41 -36.93
C ASP A 18 -6.36 -5.27 -37.21
N SER A 19 -5.67 -4.29 -36.61
CA SER A 19 -4.23 -4.09 -36.78
C SER A 19 -3.39 -5.20 -36.15
N ILE A 20 -3.87 -5.78 -35.05
CA ILE A 20 -3.17 -6.86 -34.33
C ILE A 20 -3.11 -8.12 -35.20
N MET A 21 -4.20 -8.48 -35.90
CA MET A 21 -4.38 -9.77 -36.58
C MET A 21 -4.44 -10.98 -35.62
N GLU A 22 -5.06 -12.08 -36.06
CA GLU A 22 -5.31 -13.25 -35.21
C GLU A 22 -4.03 -13.93 -34.70
N ASP A 23 -2.97 -14.00 -35.53
CA ASP A 23 -1.70 -14.64 -35.15
C ASP A 23 -0.99 -13.88 -34.01
N ASN A 24 -0.95 -12.55 -34.04
CA ASN A 24 -0.33 -11.78 -32.95
C ASN A 24 -1.21 -11.76 -31.69
N PHE A 25 -2.53 -11.86 -31.83
CA PHE A 25 -3.43 -11.99 -30.68
C PHE A 25 -3.14 -13.26 -29.86
N GLU A 26 -2.75 -14.36 -30.50
CA GLU A 26 -2.28 -15.57 -29.80
C GLU A 26 -0.94 -15.35 -29.06
N ILE A 27 -0.09 -14.46 -29.56
CA ILE A 27 1.15 -14.04 -28.87
C ILE A 27 0.79 -13.22 -27.63
N GLU A 28 -0.16 -12.28 -27.71
CA GLU A 28 -0.64 -11.52 -26.54
C GLU A 28 -1.22 -12.43 -25.46
N LYS A 29 -2.07 -13.40 -25.84
CA LYS A 29 -2.61 -14.41 -24.92
C LYS A 29 -1.49 -15.19 -24.23
N SER A 30 -0.45 -15.56 -24.97
CA SER A 30 0.71 -16.25 -24.43
C SER A 30 1.51 -15.35 -23.47
N ALA A 31 1.63 -14.06 -23.76
CA ALA A 31 2.23 -13.05 -22.89
C ALA A 31 1.45 -12.89 -21.57
N VAL A 32 0.11 -12.83 -21.62
CA VAL A 32 -0.75 -12.80 -20.42
C VAL A 32 -0.50 -14.00 -19.52
N ILE A 33 -0.44 -15.21 -20.09
CA ILE A 33 -0.18 -16.45 -19.33
C ILE A 33 1.23 -16.44 -18.72
N MET A 34 2.23 -15.98 -19.47
CA MET A 34 3.60 -15.86 -18.98
C MET A 34 3.71 -14.87 -17.83
N LEU A 35 3.01 -13.73 -17.92
CA LEU A 35 2.98 -12.74 -16.86
C LEU A 35 2.32 -13.31 -15.60
N ALA A 36 1.12 -13.89 -15.72
CA ALA A 36 0.39 -14.50 -14.60
C ALA A 36 1.20 -15.59 -13.88
N ARG A 37 1.98 -16.39 -14.63
CA ARG A 37 2.91 -17.39 -14.05
C ARG A 37 3.92 -16.78 -13.06
N SER A 38 4.26 -15.51 -13.23
CA SER A 38 5.22 -14.81 -12.37
C SER A 38 4.63 -14.34 -11.03
N PHE A 39 3.30 -14.47 -10.81
CA PHE A 39 2.62 -13.84 -9.67
C PHE A 39 1.90 -14.78 -8.70
N GLY A 40 1.97 -16.10 -8.90
CA GLY A 40 1.46 -17.08 -7.94
C GLY A 40 -0.03 -16.88 -7.63
N LEU A 41 -0.89 -17.10 -8.63
CA LEU A 41 -2.34 -16.98 -8.47
C LEU A 41 -2.82 -17.94 -7.39
N SER A 42 -3.55 -17.40 -6.41
CA SER A 42 -4.24 -18.15 -5.36
C SER A 42 -5.34 -17.29 -4.76
N ARG A 43 -6.18 -17.87 -3.90
CA ARG A 43 -7.24 -17.10 -3.22
C ARG A 43 -6.67 -15.95 -2.39
N LEU A 44 -5.49 -16.13 -1.81
CA LEU A 44 -4.81 -15.14 -0.97
C LEU A 44 -3.67 -14.41 -1.69
N GLY A 45 -3.20 -14.96 -2.81
CA GLY A 45 -2.14 -14.43 -3.65
C GLY A 45 -2.64 -13.39 -4.65
N THR A 46 -2.03 -13.35 -5.83
CA THR A 46 -2.42 -12.41 -6.88
C THR A 46 -3.72 -12.83 -7.55
N HIS A 47 -4.63 -11.88 -7.76
CA HIS A 47 -5.85 -12.06 -8.55
C HIS A 47 -5.65 -11.41 -9.91
N VAL A 48 -6.03 -12.09 -10.99
CA VAL A 48 -5.79 -11.61 -12.36
C VAL A 48 -7.08 -11.55 -13.17
N SER A 49 -7.34 -10.38 -13.74
CA SER A 49 -8.46 -10.10 -14.65
C SER A 49 -7.93 -9.85 -16.07
N VAL A 50 -8.74 -10.19 -17.08
CA VAL A 50 -8.41 -9.94 -18.49
C VAL A 50 -9.55 -9.17 -19.17
N ILE A 51 -9.20 -8.02 -19.73
CA ILE A 51 -10.07 -7.24 -20.60
C ILE A 51 -9.59 -7.43 -22.04
N VAL A 52 -10.52 -7.69 -22.95
CA VAL A 52 -10.25 -7.68 -24.39
C VAL A 52 -10.93 -6.45 -24.95
N PHE A 53 -10.19 -5.65 -25.73
CA PHE A 53 -10.75 -4.46 -26.35
C PHE A 53 -10.46 -4.40 -27.84
N GLY A 54 -11.32 -3.69 -28.54
CA GLY A 54 -11.35 -3.48 -29.99
C GLY A 54 -12.43 -2.42 -30.22
N SER A 55 -13.35 -2.61 -31.17
CA SER A 55 -14.48 -1.67 -31.32
C SER A 55 -15.38 -1.62 -30.07
N GLN A 56 -15.33 -2.66 -29.24
CA GLN A 56 -15.95 -2.75 -27.93
C GLN A 56 -14.92 -3.26 -26.93
N ALA A 57 -15.18 -3.12 -25.64
CA ALA A 57 -14.37 -3.75 -24.59
C ALA A 57 -15.23 -4.75 -23.81
N SER A 58 -14.61 -5.83 -23.34
CA SER A 58 -15.29 -6.88 -22.57
C SER A 58 -14.36 -7.49 -21.52
N ILE A 59 -14.88 -7.70 -20.31
CA ILE A 59 -14.18 -8.43 -19.26
C ILE A 59 -14.38 -9.92 -19.56
N THR A 60 -13.32 -10.60 -19.98
CA THR A 60 -13.39 -12.03 -20.31
C THR A 60 -13.05 -12.92 -19.12
N ILE A 61 -12.31 -12.37 -18.16
CA ILE A 61 -11.95 -13.01 -16.89
C ILE A 61 -12.02 -11.92 -15.81
N ASN A 62 -12.79 -12.13 -14.76
CA ASN A 62 -12.83 -11.27 -13.57
C ASN A 62 -11.71 -11.65 -12.57
N LEU A 63 -11.38 -10.77 -11.64
CA LEU A 63 -10.32 -10.99 -10.64
C LEU A 63 -10.54 -12.26 -9.80
N ASN A 64 -11.80 -12.59 -9.52
CA ASN A 64 -12.22 -13.70 -8.68
C ASN A 64 -12.60 -14.99 -9.43
N ASP A 65 -12.47 -15.02 -10.77
CA ASP A 65 -12.89 -16.18 -11.58
C ASP A 65 -11.90 -17.36 -11.45
N HIS A 66 -10.60 -17.08 -11.30
CA HIS A 66 -9.55 -18.10 -11.28
C HIS A 66 -8.56 -17.87 -10.15
N THR A 67 -8.35 -18.89 -9.32
CA THR A 67 -7.38 -18.87 -8.21
C THR A 67 -6.20 -19.81 -8.45
N ASP A 68 -5.97 -20.23 -9.69
CA ASP A 68 -4.83 -21.07 -10.03
C ASP A 68 -4.40 -20.82 -11.48
N LEU A 69 -3.13 -21.06 -11.76
CA LEU A 69 -2.55 -20.77 -13.08
C LEU A 69 -3.12 -21.67 -14.18
N GLU A 70 -3.54 -22.90 -13.87
CA GLU A 70 -3.99 -23.85 -14.88
C GLU A 70 -5.38 -23.46 -15.42
N SER A 71 -6.33 -23.19 -14.53
CA SER A 71 -7.68 -22.73 -14.88
C SER A 71 -7.63 -21.36 -15.56
N PHE A 72 -6.82 -20.43 -15.04
CA PHE A 72 -6.59 -19.12 -15.66
C PHE A 72 -6.01 -19.25 -17.08
N ALA A 73 -4.95 -20.05 -17.26
CA ALA A 73 -4.33 -20.22 -18.57
C ALA A 73 -5.28 -20.91 -19.57
N SER A 74 -6.13 -21.83 -19.11
CA SER A 74 -7.17 -22.44 -19.93
C SER A 74 -8.20 -21.40 -20.40
N ALA A 75 -8.67 -20.55 -19.50
CA ALA A 75 -9.59 -19.47 -19.84
C ALA A 75 -8.96 -18.49 -20.84
N VAL A 76 -7.72 -18.06 -20.61
CA VAL A 76 -7.00 -17.16 -21.52
C VAL A 76 -6.88 -17.76 -22.92
N ARG A 77 -6.52 -19.04 -23.06
CA ARG A 77 -6.44 -19.70 -24.38
C ARG A 77 -7.77 -19.72 -25.14
N ASN A 78 -8.90 -19.70 -24.45
CA ASN A 78 -10.23 -19.76 -25.07
C ASN A 78 -10.77 -18.40 -25.50
N ILE A 79 -10.11 -17.30 -25.12
CA ILE A 79 -10.46 -15.94 -25.53
C ILE A 79 -10.44 -15.85 -27.06
N LYS A 80 -11.50 -15.25 -27.63
CA LYS A 80 -11.69 -15.08 -29.07
C LYS A 80 -11.22 -13.71 -29.53
N TYR A 81 -10.55 -13.69 -30.68
CA TYR A 81 -10.25 -12.48 -31.42
C TYR A 81 -11.56 -11.80 -31.88
N GLN A 82 -11.64 -10.47 -31.74
CA GLN A 82 -12.88 -9.71 -31.99
C GLN A 82 -12.78 -8.82 -33.24
N GLY A 83 -11.59 -8.31 -33.57
CA GLY A 83 -11.38 -7.36 -34.66
C GLY A 83 -11.93 -5.95 -34.37
N GLY A 84 -11.87 -5.11 -35.39
CA GLY A 84 -12.39 -3.75 -35.41
C GLY A 84 -11.37 -2.67 -35.04
N HIS A 85 -11.86 -1.58 -34.44
CA HIS A 85 -11.09 -0.37 -34.15
C HIS A 85 -10.39 -0.44 -32.79
N THR A 86 -9.37 0.37 -32.55
CA THR A 86 -8.65 0.40 -31.27
C THR A 86 -9.31 1.39 -30.30
N ARG A 87 -10.22 0.94 -29.41
CA ARG A 87 -10.89 1.79 -28.39
C ARG A 87 -10.34 1.57 -26.98
N ILE A 88 -9.21 2.20 -26.69
CA ILE A 88 -8.51 2.13 -25.39
C ILE A 88 -9.38 2.69 -24.25
N ASP A 89 -10.09 3.79 -24.50
CA ASP A 89 -11.00 4.43 -23.55
C ASP A 89 -12.05 3.47 -22.96
N LEU A 90 -12.57 2.55 -23.77
CA LEU A 90 -13.54 1.56 -23.31
C LEU A 90 -12.93 0.56 -22.32
N ALA A 91 -11.68 0.14 -22.54
CA ALA A 91 -10.97 -0.74 -21.61
C ALA A 91 -10.72 -0.05 -20.26
N LEU A 92 -10.28 1.22 -20.29
CA LEU A 92 -10.07 2.03 -19.09
C LEU A 92 -11.37 2.27 -18.30
N ALA A 93 -12.47 2.52 -19.02
CA ALA A 93 -13.79 2.69 -18.43
C ALA A 93 -14.30 1.40 -17.76
N LEU A 94 -14.15 0.23 -18.39
CA LEU A 94 -14.53 -1.05 -17.77
C LEU A 94 -13.67 -1.40 -16.56
N ALA A 95 -12.36 -1.16 -16.66
CA ALA A 95 -11.46 -1.41 -15.55
C ALA A 95 -11.87 -0.61 -14.31
N SER A 96 -12.17 0.69 -14.47
CA SER A 96 -12.55 1.56 -13.34
C SER A 96 -13.96 1.31 -12.82
N SER A 97 -14.93 1.13 -13.71
CA SER A 97 -16.34 1.05 -13.31
C SER A 97 -16.77 -0.33 -12.84
N VAL A 98 -16.04 -1.39 -13.22
CA VAL A 98 -16.42 -2.77 -12.93
C VAL A 98 -15.28 -3.54 -12.26
N VAL A 99 -14.12 -3.68 -12.91
CA VAL A 99 -13.07 -4.61 -12.44
C VAL A 99 -12.49 -4.19 -11.10
N PHE A 100 -12.06 -2.93 -10.95
CA PHE A 100 -11.49 -2.40 -9.70
C PHE A 100 -12.54 -1.97 -8.67
N THR A 101 -13.66 -2.69 -8.62
CA THR A 101 -14.71 -2.51 -7.61
C THR A 101 -14.83 -3.77 -6.75
N PRO A 102 -15.41 -3.68 -5.53
CA PRO A 102 -15.67 -4.87 -4.72
C PRO A 102 -16.50 -5.94 -5.46
N SER A 103 -17.44 -5.52 -6.30
CA SER A 103 -18.23 -6.43 -7.15
C SER A 103 -17.43 -7.10 -8.27
N GLY A 104 -16.37 -6.45 -8.76
CA GLY A 104 -15.44 -7.03 -9.75
C GLY A 104 -14.35 -7.92 -9.16
N GLY A 105 -14.36 -8.11 -7.83
CA GLY A 105 -13.40 -8.94 -7.11
C GLY A 105 -12.17 -8.18 -6.59
N ALA A 106 -12.12 -6.85 -6.75
CA ALA A 106 -11.01 -6.06 -6.23
C ALA A 106 -11.01 -6.00 -4.69
N ARG A 107 -9.85 -6.26 -4.11
CA ARG A 107 -9.63 -6.37 -2.67
C ARG A 107 -9.21 -5.01 -2.12
N ASP A 108 -9.79 -4.66 -0.98
CA ASP A 108 -9.38 -3.46 -0.27
C ASP A 108 -7.96 -3.65 0.30
N GLY A 109 -7.20 -2.56 0.36
CA GLY A 109 -5.82 -2.60 0.83
C GLY A 109 -4.83 -3.41 -0.03
N MET A 110 -5.22 -4.00 -1.17
CA MET A 110 -4.28 -4.63 -2.09
C MET A 110 -3.75 -3.61 -3.12
N PRO A 111 -2.46 -3.69 -3.53
CA PRO A 111 -1.96 -2.98 -4.70
C PRO A 111 -2.82 -3.32 -5.93
N LYS A 112 -3.21 -2.31 -6.69
CA LYS A 112 -4.05 -2.46 -7.90
C LYS A 112 -3.26 -2.00 -9.11
N MET A 113 -3.10 -2.89 -10.07
CA MET A 113 -2.26 -2.65 -11.24
C MET A 113 -3.06 -2.93 -12.50
N PHE A 114 -3.03 -2.00 -13.47
CA PHE A 114 -3.65 -2.16 -14.77
C PHE A 114 -2.57 -2.13 -15.84
N ILE A 115 -2.45 -3.18 -16.64
CA ILE A 115 -1.62 -3.18 -17.85
C ILE A 115 -2.53 -3.02 -19.05
N ILE A 116 -2.11 -2.21 -20.01
CA ILE A 116 -2.69 -2.20 -21.35
C ILE A 116 -1.61 -2.49 -22.40
N MET A 117 -1.90 -3.45 -23.29
CA MET A 117 -1.11 -3.75 -24.48
C MET A 117 -1.88 -3.23 -25.71
N ALA A 118 -1.23 -2.45 -26.56
CA ALA A 118 -1.81 -1.92 -27.79
C ALA A 118 -0.74 -1.75 -28.88
N ASP A 119 -1.10 -1.96 -30.15
CA ASP A 119 -0.20 -1.77 -31.30
C ASP A 119 -0.42 -0.46 -32.08
N GLY A 120 -1.42 0.34 -31.66
CA GLY A 120 -1.81 1.56 -32.34
C GLY A 120 -2.39 2.61 -31.42
N GLN A 121 -2.90 3.68 -32.04
CA GLN A 121 -3.52 4.83 -31.38
C GLN A 121 -5.01 4.60 -31.09
N GLN A 122 -5.53 5.35 -30.12
CA GLN A 122 -6.96 5.40 -29.91
C GLN A 122 -7.68 5.89 -31.18
N THR A 123 -8.66 5.10 -31.63
CA THR A 123 -9.49 5.46 -32.77
C THR A 123 -10.40 6.63 -32.39
N SER A 124 -10.35 7.71 -33.19
CA SER A 124 -11.29 8.82 -33.06
C SER A 124 -12.71 8.38 -33.40
N ALA A 125 -13.63 8.51 -32.45
CA ALA A 125 -15.04 8.22 -32.60
C ALA A 125 -15.91 9.31 -31.92
N PRO A 126 -17.17 9.52 -32.33
CA PRO A 126 -18.04 10.53 -31.71
C PRO A 126 -18.27 10.35 -30.21
N ASP A 127 -18.20 9.11 -29.74
CA ASP A 127 -18.34 8.68 -28.35
C ASP A 127 -17.00 8.38 -27.66
N ALA A 128 -15.86 8.64 -28.33
CA ALA A 128 -14.55 8.41 -27.75
C ALA A 128 -14.27 9.39 -26.61
N ILE A 129 -13.88 8.85 -25.46
CA ILE A 129 -13.48 9.64 -24.30
C ILE A 129 -11.99 9.96 -24.44
N PRO A 130 -11.55 11.22 -24.26
CA PRO A 130 -10.13 11.55 -24.23
C PRO A 130 -9.39 10.68 -23.19
N LEU A 131 -8.25 10.11 -23.56
CA LEU A 131 -7.53 9.13 -22.72
C LEU A 131 -7.24 9.62 -21.30
N LYS A 132 -6.86 10.89 -21.17
CA LYS A 132 -6.63 11.53 -19.87
C LYS A 132 -7.87 11.54 -18.97
N GLU A 133 -9.06 11.69 -19.56
CA GLU A 133 -10.34 11.64 -18.84
C GLU A 133 -10.75 10.20 -18.55
N ALA A 134 -10.52 9.27 -19.50
CA ALA A 134 -10.83 7.85 -19.34
C ALA A 134 -10.02 7.17 -18.22
N VAL A 135 -8.74 7.55 -18.05
CA VAL A 135 -7.87 6.97 -17.01
C VAL A 135 -8.05 7.62 -15.63
N ALA A 136 -8.55 8.85 -15.56
CA ALA A 136 -8.64 9.61 -14.31
C ALA A 136 -9.38 8.87 -13.16
N PRO A 137 -10.45 8.07 -13.40
CA PRO A 137 -11.08 7.27 -12.36
C PRO A 137 -10.18 6.14 -11.81
N LEU A 138 -9.38 5.49 -12.67
CA LEU A 138 -8.41 4.47 -12.25
C LEU A 138 -7.32 5.11 -11.38
N ALA A 139 -6.71 6.19 -11.89
CA ALA A 139 -5.71 6.95 -11.16
C ALA A 139 -6.27 7.37 -9.79
N SER A 140 -7.43 8.04 -9.77
CA SER A 140 -8.09 8.48 -8.52
C SER A 140 -8.39 7.38 -7.51
N SER A 141 -8.49 6.12 -7.95
CA SER A 141 -8.74 4.94 -7.11
C SER A 141 -7.47 4.21 -6.69
N GLY A 142 -6.29 4.78 -6.96
CA GLY A 142 -5.00 4.19 -6.60
C GLY A 142 -4.59 3.02 -7.47
N VAL A 143 -5.15 2.90 -8.67
CA VAL A 143 -4.72 1.90 -9.66
C VAL A 143 -3.51 2.45 -10.41
N GLN A 144 -2.39 1.75 -10.35
CA GLN A 144 -1.22 2.09 -11.16
C GLN A 144 -1.37 1.53 -12.57
N VAL A 145 -1.29 2.41 -13.56
CA VAL A 145 -1.43 2.04 -14.97
C VAL A 145 -0.07 1.90 -15.63
N ILE A 146 0.12 0.80 -16.35
CA ILE A 146 1.31 0.48 -17.15
C ILE A 146 0.87 0.29 -18.60
N SER A 147 1.57 0.94 -19.52
CA SER A 147 1.27 0.85 -20.95
C SER A 147 2.41 0.13 -21.67
N ILE A 148 2.06 -0.83 -22.51
CA ILE A 148 2.98 -1.56 -23.39
C ILE A 148 2.56 -1.24 -24.83
N GLY A 149 3.32 -0.38 -25.48
CA GLY A 149 3.13 -0.03 -26.89
C GLY A 149 3.94 -0.97 -27.79
N ILE A 150 3.29 -1.61 -28.76
CA ILE A 150 3.91 -2.58 -29.66
C ILE A 150 3.99 -2.00 -31.08
N GLY A 151 5.17 -2.05 -31.70
CA GLY A 151 5.38 -1.53 -33.04
C GLY A 151 5.61 -0.02 -33.08
N TYR A 152 5.36 0.57 -34.26
CA TYR A 152 5.73 1.96 -34.57
C TYR A 152 4.54 2.92 -34.66
N GLU A 153 3.31 2.41 -34.62
CA GLU A 153 2.07 3.21 -34.77
C GLU A 153 1.56 3.77 -33.43
N VAL A 154 2.21 3.42 -32.32
CA VAL A 154 1.88 3.90 -30.97
C VAL A 154 2.33 5.34 -30.74
N ASP A 155 1.46 6.15 -30.12
CA ASP A 155 1.74 7.56 -29.81
C ASP A 155 2.22 7.72 -28.36
N GLU A 156 3.44 8.23 -28.16
CA GLU A 156 4.02 8.51 -26.84
C GLU A 156 3.14 9.45 -26.00
N TYR A 157 2.45 10.42 -26.61
CA TYR A 157 1.56 11.33 -25.89
C TYR A 157 0.32 10.62 -25.35
N GLU A 158 -0.23 9.67 -26.10
CA GLU A 158 -1.34 8.82 -25.64
C GLU A 158 -0.89 7.93 -24.48
N LEU A 159 0.24 7.23 -24.63
CA LEU A 159 0.77 6.38 -23.56
C LEU A 159 1.12 7.19 -22.31
N MET A 160 1.66 8.40 -22.46
CA MET A 160 1.94 9.31 -21.34
C MET A 160 0.67 9.85 -20.69
N ALA A 161 -0.40 10.09 -21.47
CA ALA A 161 -1.68 10.51 -20.92
C ALA A 161 -2.35 9.42 -20.09
N ILE A 162 -2.09 8.15 -20.40
CA ILE A 162 -2.63 6.98 -19.68
C ILE A 162 -1.76 6.63 -18.46
N SER A 163 -0.46 6.44 -18.66
CA SER A 163 0.45 5.93 -17.62
C SER A 163 0.93 6.99 -16.61
N GLU A 164 0.72 8.27 -16.91
CA GLU A 164 1.15 9.48 -16.16
C GLU A 164 2.66 9.63 -15.90
N SER A 165 3.45 8.57 -16.03
CA SER A 165 4.89 8.50 -15.83
C SER A 165 5.56 7.67 -16.91
N ARG A 166 6.73 8.14 -17.37
CA ARG A 166 7.58 7.42 -18.32
C ARG A 166 8.08 6.08 -17.79
N ASP A 167 8.24 5.95 -16.48
CA ASP A 167 8.66 4.69 -15.83
C ASP A 167 7.58 3.60 -15.89
N ASN A 168 6.38 3.94 -16.35
CA ASN A 168 5.25 3.03 -16.53
C ASN A 168 4.93 2.81 -18.03
N ILE A 169 5.85 3.15 -18.94
CA ILE A 169 5.66 2.98 -20.39
C ILE A 169 6.77 2.08 -20.92
N TYR A 170 6.36 1.02 -21.61
CA TYR A 170 7.26 0.06 -22.23
C TYR A 170 7.01 0.03 -23.74
N TYR A 171 8.09 0.07 -24.52
CA TYR A 171 8.02 0.00 -25.97
C TYR A 171 8.58 -1.33 -26.46
N VAL A 172 7.82 -2.00 -27.32
CA VAL A 172 8.16 -3.28 -27.92
C VAL A 172 8.27 -3.09 -29.43
N LYS A 173 9.34 -3.56 -30.06
CA LYS A 173 9.53 -3.35 -31.51
C LYS A 173 8.58 -4.19 -32.35
N SER A 174 8.31 -5.41 -31.92
CA SER A 174 7.41 -6.37 -32.56
C SER A 174 6.97 -7.44 -31.57
N PHE A 175 5.89 -8.15 -31.89
CA PHE A 175 5.37 -9.26 -31.09
C PHE A 175 6.41 -10.35 -30.79
N ASP A 176 7.37 -10.59 -31.67
CA ASP A 176 8.47 -11.55 -31.46
C ASP A 176 9.31 -11.24 -30.21
N THR A 177 9.40 -9.96 -29.84
CA THR A 177 10.20 -9.47 -28.71
C THR A 177 9.36 -9.17 -27.46
N LEU A 178 8.04 -9.38 -27.51
CA LEU A 178 7.12 -9.03 -26.43
C LEU A 178 7.47 -9.74 -25.11
N PHE A 179 7.89 -11.00 -25.17
CA PHE A 179 8.18 -11.80 -23.97
C PHE A 179 9.36 -11.26 -23.13
N ASP A 180 10.33 -10.60 -23.76
CA ASP A 180 11.44 -9.96 -23.04
C ASP A 180 10.92 -8.79 -22.19
N THR A 181 10.08 -7.96 -22.79
CA THR A 181 9.40 -6.84 -22.11
C THR A 181 8.44 -7.33 -21.02
N ILE A 182 7.69 -8.41 -21.26
CA ILE A 182 6.81 -9.00 -20.24
C ILE A 182 7.60 -9.48 -19.02
N THR A 183 8.82 -9.99 -19.22
CA THR A 183 9.71 -10.35 -18.11
C THR A 183 10.10 -9.12 -17.29
N GLU A 184 10.46 -8.02 -17.95
CA GLU A 184 10.81 -6.75 -17.31
C GLU A 184 9.62 -6.13 -16.56
N VAL A 185 8.45 -6.10 -17.21
CA VAL A 185 7.19 -5.63 -16.62
C VAL A 185 6.83 -6.44 -15.38
N GLY A 186 6.97 -7.78 -15.43
CA GLY A 186 6.72 -8.65 -14.29
C GLY A 186 7.61 -8.32 -13.08
N GLN A 187 8.89 -8.03 -13.31
CA GLN A 187 9.82 -7.61 -12.25
C GLN A 187 9.44 -6.25 -11.67
N SER A 188 9.13 -5.28 -12.54
CA SER A 188 8.71 -3.93 -12.18
C SER A 188 7.43 -3.93 -11.35
N LEU A 189 6.41 -4.66 -11.80
CA LEU A 189 5.16 -4.90 -11.08
C LEU A 189 5.40 -5.49 -9.69
N CYS A 190 6.25 -6.52 -9.59
CA CYS A 190 6.52 -7.14 -8.29
C CYS A 190 7.17 -6.16 -7.30
N GLN A 191 8.07 -5.29 -7.77
CA GLN A 191 8.65 -4.25 -6.93
C GLN A 191 7.62 -3.17 -6.55
N LYS A 192 6.75 -2.77 -7.47
CA LYS A 192 5.68 -1.78 -7.20
C LYS A 192 4.60 -2.32 -6.25
N ALA A 193 4.31 -3.62 -6.31
CA ALA A 193 3.37 -4.27 -5.40
C ALA A 193 3.92 -4.43 -3.98
N LYS A 194 5.24 -4.31 -3.80
CA LYS A 194 5.83 -4.26 -2.48
C LYS A 194 5.34 -3.00 -1.76
N LYS A 195 4.47 -3.19 -0.77
CA LYS A 195 4.09 -2.13 0.18
C LYS A 195 5.26 -1.81 1.09
N ASP A 196 6.19 -1.00 0.60
CA ASP A 196 7.19 -0.37 1.44
C ASP A 196 6.49 0.70 2.29
N CYS A 197 6.78 0.77 3.58
CA CYS A 197 6.32 1.87 4.44
C CYS A 197 6.73 3.24 3.86
N ARG A 198 7.78 3.30 3.04
CA ARG A 198 8.13 4.51 2.29
C ARG A 198 7.06 4.92 1.29
N SER A 199 6.43 4.01 0.56
CA SER A 199 5.39 4.35 -0.41
C SER A 199 3.96 4.18 0.14
N HIS A 200 3.81 3.90 1.44
CA HIS A 200 2.50 3.65 2.04
C HIS A 200 2.47 3.98 3.54
N ALA A 201 2.61 5.26 3.89
CA ALA A 201 2.49 5.74 5.28
C ALA A 201 1.67 7.03 5.40
N ASP A 202 1.08 7.25 6.59
CA ASP A 202 0.47 8.51 6.98
C ASP A 202 1.47 9.31 7.82
N ILE A 203 1.89 10.46 7.31
CA ILE A 203 3.02 11.21 7.86
C ILE A 203 2.51 12.56 8.35
N ALA A 204 2.90 12.95 9.56
CA ALA A 204 2.72 14.32 10.03
C ALA A 204 4.08 14.98 10.24
N LEU A 205 4.24 16.20 9.72
CA LEU A 205 5.42 17.03 9.89
C LEU A 205 5.03 18.22 10.78
N LEU A 206 5.55 18.26 12.00
CA LEU A 206 5.39 19.38 12.93
C LEU A 206 6.60 20.30 12.74
N VAL A 207 6.35 21.47 12.18
CA VAL A 207 7.35 22.42 11.67
C VAL A 207 7.44 23.62 12.59
N ASP A 208 8.64 23.89 13.11
CA ASP A 208 8.88 25.02 13.99
C ASP A 208 9.00 26.32 13.18
N SER A 209 8.11 27.28 13.45
CA SER A 209 8.12 28.59 12.81
C SER A 209 8.43 29.72 13.80
N SER A 210 9.03 29.40 14.94
CA SER A 210 9.32 30.32 16.03
C SER A 210 10.41 31.33 15.69
N ALA A 211 10.70 32.26 16.61
CA ALA A 211 11.66 33.33 16.35
C ALA A 211 13.13 32.87 16.33
N SER A 212 13.45 31.70 16.89
CA SER A 212 14.81 31.14 16.92
C SER A 212 15.27 30.63 15.55
N MET A 213 14.32 30.19 14.69
CA MET A 213 14.57 29.68 13.34
C MET A 213 15.11 30.71 12.30
N ARG A 214 15.46 31.92 12.75
CA ARG A 214 16.05 32.98 11.92
C ARG A 214 17.48 32.62 11.49
N GLY A 215 18.01 33.33 10.49
CA GLY A 215 19.43 33.21 10.10
C GLY A 215 19.75 32.09 9.11
N GLY A 216 18.75 31.51 8.43
CA GLY A 216 18.92 30.48 7.40
C GLY A 216 18.48 29.09 7.84
N ASN A 217 18.35 28.83 9.15
CA ASN A 217 17.92 27.56 9.70
C ASN A 217 16.53 27.13 9.18
N TYR A 218 15.58 28.07 9.07
CA TYR A 218 14.26 27.77 8.51
C TYR A 218 14.30 27.30 7.05
N LEU A 219 15.27 27.75 6.25
CA LEU A 219 15.44 27.23 4.89
C LEU A 219 15.95 25.79 4.91
N LYS A 220 16.88 25.46 5.81
CA LYS A 220 17.41 24.10 5.95
C LYS A 220 16.36 23.12 6.49
N GLU A 221 15.52 23.57 7.43
CA GLU A 221 14.38 22.78 7.89
C GLU A 221 13.45 22.45 6.72
N LYS A 222 13.09 23.43 5.88
CA LYS A 222 12.30 23.20 4.67
C LYS A 222 12.94 22.19 3.71
N GLU A 223 14.26 22.26 3.50
CA GLU A 223 14.97 21.26 2.69
C GLU A 223 14.88 19.85 3.30
N LEU A 224 14.99 19.73 4.63
CA LEU A 224 14.78 18.47 5.32
C LEU A 224 13.35 17.94 5.15
N LEU A 225 12.33 18.79 5.26
CA LEU A 225 10.94 18.39 5.00
C LEU A 225 10.75 17.86 3.58
N LYS A 226 11.36 18.52 2.57
CA LYS A 226 11.34 18.05 1.18
C LYS A 226 12.06 16.71 1.02
N ALA A 227 13.20 16.54 1.67
CA ALA A 227 13.93 15.28 1.66
C ALA A 227 13.11 14.13 2.28
N ILE A 228 12.44 14.37 3.42
CA ILE A 228 11.52 13.40 4.04
C ILE A 228 10.37 13.06 3.07
N GLY A 229 9.73 14.06 2.46
CA GLY A 229 8.64 13.82 1.51
C GLY A 229 9.04 13.01 0.27
N ARG A 230 10.28 13.18 -0.22
CA ARG A 230 10.83 12.36 -1.29
C ARG A 230 11.11 10.92 -0.85
N GLU A 231 11.73 10.72 0.31
CA GLU A 231 12.04 9.38 0.81
C GLU A 231 10.77 8.57 1.10
N PHE A 232 9.69 9.24 1.50
CA PHE A 232 8.37 8.64 1.67
C PHE A 232 7.46 8.72 0.43
N ASP A 233 8.00 8.97 -0.76
CA ASP A 233 7.22 8.94 -2.01
C ASP A 233 5.84 9.63 -1.90
N VAL A 234 5.83 10.85 -1.34
CA VAL A 234 4.59 11.60 -1.07
C VAL A 234 3.85 11.80 -2.38
N SER A 235 2.66 11.20 -2.46
CA SER A 235 1.85 11.22 -3.67
C SER A 235 0.39 10.96 -3.34
N MET A 236 -0.47 11.12 -4.33
CA MET A 236 -1.91 10.88 -4.17
C MET A 236 -2.23 9.43 -3.78
N HIS A 237 -1.36 8.48 -4.16
CA HIS A 237 -1.59 7.04 -4.00
C HIS A 237 -0.57 6.36 -3.09
N GLY A 238 0.54 7.05 -2.78
CA GLY A 238 1.59 6.55 -1.92
C GLY A 238 1.38 6.95 -0.46
N SER A 239 2.39 7.61 0.11
CA SER A 239 2.30 8.17 1.46
C SER A 239 1.54 9.50 1.45
N HIS A 240 0.68 9.68 2.45
CA HIS A 240 -0.08 10.91 2.66
C HIS A 240 0.63 11.75 3.71
N VAL A 241 0.66 13.07 3.52
CA VAL A 241 1.38 13.98 4.42
C VAL A 241 0.49 15.09 4.95
N GLY A 242 0.49 15.26 6.27
CA GLY A 242 -0.02 16.42 6.97
C GLY A 242 1.12 17.31 7.42
N ILE A 243 0.91 18.63 7.38
CA ILE A 243 1.88 19.61 7.87
C ILE A 243 1.19 20.47 8.92
N ILE A 244 1.79 20.54 10.11
CA ILE A 244 1.40 21.46 11.16
C ILE A 244 2.53 22.46 11.35
N LEU A 245 2.22 23.74 11.17
CA LEU A 245 3.13 24.81 11.47
C LEU A 245 2.87 25.31 12.89
N TYR A 246 3.89 25.45 13.73
CA TYR A 246 3.69 25.88 15.11
C TYR A 246 4.67 26.96 15.57
N ASN A 247 4.20 27.75 16.54
CA ASN A 247 4.91 28.83 17.22
C ASN A 247 4.20 29.20 18.55
N ASN A 248 3.70 30.43 18.74
CA ASN A 248 2.75 30.79 19.80
C ASN A 248 1.44 29.99 19.72
N ASP A 249 1.07 29.53 18.51
CA ASP A 249 -0.08 28.68 18.24
C ASP A 249 0.27 27.60 17.21
N ALA A 250 -0.64 26.68 16.94
CA ALA A 250 -0.47 25.65 15.92
C ALA A 250 -1.55 25.76 14.84
N GLU A 251 -1.18 25.54 13.58
CA GLU A 251 -2.11 25.53 12.44
C GLU A 251 -1.84 24.36 11.50
N VAL A 252 -2.91 23.78 10.95
CA VAL A 252 -2.80 22.76 9.91
C VAL A 252 -2.66 23.44 8.55
N ILE A 253 -1.54 23.20 7.88
CA ILE A 253 -1.29 23.67 6.52
C ILE A 253 -1.83 22.65 5.51
N THR A 254 -1.56 21.37 5.75
CA THR A 254 -1.97 20.25 4.89
C THR A 254 -2.53 19.13 5.75
N ARG A 255 -3.61 18.50 5.29
CA ARG A 255 -4.20 17.28 5.89
C ARG A 255 -3.88 16.06 5.05
N LEU A 256 -3.99 14.86 5.64
CA LEU A 256 -3.73 13.60 4.95
C LEU A 256 -4.63 13.41 3.72
N ASN A 257 -5.88 13.87 3.77
CA ASN A 257 -6.82 13.79 2.64
C ASN A 257 -6.65 14.86 1.54
N ASN A 258 -5.67 15.77 1.63
CA ASN A 258 -5.51 16.87 0.65
C ASN A 258 -5.00 16.43 -0.74
N LYS A 259 -4.98 15.13 -1.07
CA LYS A 259 -4.56 14.55 -2.36
C LYS A 259 -3.27 15.22 -2.90
N THR A 260 -2.21 15.18 -2.10
CA THR A 260 -0.98 15.93 -2.37
C THR A 260 -0.04 15.15 -3.30
N THR A 261 0.41 15.77 -4.39
CA THR A 261 1.53 15.28 -5.21
C THR A 261 2.87 15.77 -4.64
N LEU A 262 3.98 15.07 -4.89
CA LEU A 262 5.32 15.51 -4.46
C LEU A 262 5.61 16.96 -4.85
N LYS A 263 5.32 17.35 -6.09
CA LYS A 263 5.50 18.73 -6.57
C LYS A 263 4.65 19.74 -5.78
N SER A 264 3.38 19.42 -5.51
CA SER A 264 2.50 20.30 -4.72
C SER A 264 2.93 20.39 -3.26
N PHE A 265 3.45 19.30 -2.70
CA PHE A 265 4.04 19.26 -1.36
C PHE A 265 5.27 20.17 -1.27
N GLU A 266 6.24 20.01 -2.17
CA GLU A 266 7.45 20.84 -2.20
C GLU A 266 7.12 22.33 -2.36
N ASN A 267 6.19 22.66 -3.25
CA ASN A 267 5.70 24.04 -3.40
C ASN A 267 5.04 24.56 -2.11
N THR A 268 4.30 23.72 -1.40
CA THR A 268 3.68 24.10 -0.12
C THR A 268 4.75 24.39 0.93
N VAL A 269 5.76 23.51 1.03
CA VAL A 269 6.90 23.66 1.94
C VAL A 269 7.70 24.94 1.66
N ASP A 270 8.01 25.21 0.38
CA ASP A 270 8.73 26.42 -0.01
C ASP A 270 8.00 27.70 0.43
N ASN A 271 6.66 27.68 0.43
CA ASN A 271 5.81 28.80 0.79
C ASN A 271 5.44 28.89 2.30
N LEU A 272 5.89 27.95 3.14
CA LEU A 272 5.61 28.02 4.58
C LEU A 272 6.18 29.32 5.19
N PRO A 273 5.39 30.13 5.91
CA PRO A 273 5.86 31.41 6.45
C PRO A 273 6.69 31.21 7.73
N LEU A 274 7.76 31.99 7.91
CA LEU A 274 8.42 32.11 9.22
C LEU A 274 7.63 33.12 10.06
N LYS A 275 6.80 32.64 10.98
CA LYS A 275 5.88 33.50 11.74
C LYS A 275 6.52 34.15 12.96
N GLY A 276 7.59 33.58 13.50
CA GLY A 276 8.20 33.99 14.75
C GLY A 276 7.35 33.65 15.98
N GLY A 277 7.79 34.10 17.15
CA GLY A 277 7.13 33.84 18.42
C GLY A 277 7.84 32.78 19.26
N LYS A 278 7.12 32.23 20.25
CA LYS A 278 7.59 31.16 21.13
C LYS A 278 7.38 29.80 20.48
N ILE A 279 7.88 28.75 21.10
CA ILE A 279 7.68 27.35 20.72
C ILE A 279 6.54 26.79 21.60
N ARG A 280 5.42 26.35 21.00
CA ARG A 280 4.27 25.69 21.65
C ARG A 280 4.01 24.32 21.03
N LEU A 281 4.93 23.40 21.29
CA LEU A 281 4.86 22.03 20.81
C LEU A 281 3.64 21.29 21.38
N ASP A 282 3.23 21.60 22.61
CA ASP A 282 2.01 21.07 23.23
C ASP A 282 0.77 21.26 22.35
N LYS A 283 0.60 22.45 21.78
CA LYS A 283 -0.51 22.78 20.88
C LYS A 283 -0.40 22.04 19.55
N ALA A 284 0.81 21.91 19.00
CA ALA A 284 1.04 21.19 17.75
C ALA A 284 0.69 19.70 17.91
N LEU A 285 1.08 19.09 19.02
CA LEU A 285 0.73 17.70 19.35
C LEU A 285 -0.77 17.50 19.50
N ARG A 286 -1.46 18.44 20.17
CA ARG A 286 -2.93 18.41 20.27
C ARG A 286 -3.58 18.49 18.90
N LEU A 287 -3.15 19.44 18.07
CA LEU A 287 -3.70 19.61 16.73
C LEU A 287 -3.42 18.40 15.82
N ALA A 288 -2.25 17.77 15.97
CA ALA A 288 -1.94 16.52 15.29
C ALA A 288 -2.92 15.42 15.67
N SER A 289 -3.25 15.28 16.96
CA SER A 289 -4.19 14.26 17.44
C SER A 289 -5.64 14.52 17.03
N SER A 290 -6.08 15.78 17.02
CA SER A 290 -7.50 16.13 16.85
C SER A 290 -7.89 16.46 15.41
N ASP A 291 -6.93 16.77 14.54
CA ASP A 291 -7.20 17.14 13.15
C ASP A 291 -6.42 16.25 12.17
N VAL A 292 -5.11 16.08 12.31
CA VAL A 292 -4.31 15.34 11.29
C VAL A 292 -4.51 13.82 11.37
N PHE A 293 -4.26 13.20 12.51
CA PHE A 293 -4.39 11.75 12.72
C PHE A 293 -5.83 11.36 13.09
N THR A 294 -6.77 11.66 12.17
CA THR A 294 -8.18 11.27 12.32
C THR A 294 -8.70 10.65 11.04
N LYS A 295 -9.59 9.65 11.15
CA LYS A 295 -10.18 8.97 9.98
C LYS A 295 -10.90 9.96 9.06
N GLU A 296 -11.59 10.94 9.64
CA GLU A 296 -12.31 11.99 8.91
C GLU A 296 -11.39 12.88 8.06
N LYS A 297 -10.13 13.06 8.47
CA LYS A 297 -9.15 13.90 7.78
C LYS A 297 -8.13 13.10 6.96
N GLY A 298 -8.40 11.81 6.72
CA GLY A 298 -7.66 10.97 5.78
C GLY A 298 -6.68 9.99 6.42
N MET A 299 -6.67 9.85 7.75
CA MET A 299 -5.90 8.79 8.39
C MET A 299 -6.46 7.41 7.98
N ARG A 300 -5.58 6.58 7.42
CA ARG A 300 -5.87 5.21 6.99
C ARG A 300 -5.84 4.25 8.16
N ASP A 301 -6.34 3.03 7.91
CA ASP A 301 -6.51 1.98 8.91
C ASP A 301 -5.20 1.55 9.60
N GLU A 302 -5.31 0.63 10.58
CA GLU A 302 -4.20 0.17 11.42
C GLU A 302 -3.05 -0.50 10.63
N ASN A 303 -3.30 -0.96 9.40
CA ASN A 303 -2.28 -1.58 8.56
C ASN A 303 -1.37 -0.56 7.87
N VAL A 304 -1.74 0.73 7.89
CA VAL A 304 -0.91 1.82 7.38
C VAL A 304 -0.09 2.44 8.51
N PRO A 305 1.26 2.41 8.41
CA PRO A 305 2.15 3.09 9.34
C PRO A 305 1.80 4.56 9.52
N LYS A 306 1.67 5.00 10.78
CA LYS A 306 1.46 6.40 11.15
C LYS A 306 2.75 6.92 11.75
N ILE A 307 3.36 7.93 11.15
CA ILE A 307 4.68 8.43 11.55
C ILE A 307 4.59 9.94 11.71
N MET A 308 5.08 10.46 12.83
CA MET A 308 5.12 11.90 13.08
C MET A 308 6.55 12.34 13.31
N PHE A 309 7.02 13.30 12.51
CA PHE A 309 8.29 13.98 12.70
C PHE A 309 8.04 15.32 13.40
N ILE A 310 8.73 15.53 14.51
CA ILE A 310 8.76 16.79 15.24
C ILE A 310 10.10 17.45 14.93
N LEU A 311 10.09 18.67 14.41
CA LEU A 311 11.28 19.47 14.14
C LEU A 311 11.26 20.69 15.04
N THR A 312 12.35 20.95 15.77
CA THR A 312 12.47 22.10 16.68
C THR A 312 13.92 22.56 16.79
N ASP A 313 14.18 23.86 16.96
CA ASP A 313 15.52 24.39 17.26
C ASP A 313 15.68 24.90 18.71
N GLY A 314 14.65 24.71 19.53
CA GLY A 314 14.62 25.20 20.90
C GLY A 314 13.61 24.49 21.80
N THR A 315 13.33 25.11 22.93
CA THR A 315 12.52 24.55 24.02
C THR A 315 11.18 25.24 24.22
N GLN A 316 10.19 24.47 24.64
CA GLN A 316 8.98 25.00 25.22
C GLN A 316 9.27 25.41 26.68
N ASN A 317 9.46 26.72 26.88
CA ASN A 317 9.80 27.30 28.18
C ASN A 317 8.61 27.30 29.16
N ARG A 318 8.47 26.23 29.97
CA ARG A 318 7.45 26.04 31.02
C ARG A 318 7.01 27.33 31.74
N LYS A 319 5.97 27.98 31.23
CA LYS A 319 5.18 29.03 31.90
C LYS A 319 3.75 28.54 32.19
N CYS A 320 2.99 29.33 32.95
CA CYS A 320 1.72 28.94 33.58
C CYS A 320 0.55 28.54 32.63
N ASP A 321 0.75 28.57 31.31
CA ASP A 321 -0.27 28.28 30.28
C ASP A 321 0.12 27.14 29.33
N GLU A 322 1.12 26.33 29.70
CA GLU A 322 1.66 25.24 28.89
C GLU A 322 1.26 23.87 29.43
N GLU A 323 0.77 23.01 28.53
CA GLU A 323 0.49 21.62 28.88
C GLU A 323 1.78 20.80 28.94
N ALA A 324 1.83 19.82 29.84
CA ALA A 324 2.92 18.86 29.87
C ALA A 324 2.91 18.03 28.58
N LEU A 325 4.04 18.01 27.86
CA LEU A 325 4.19 17.31 26.58
C LEU A 325 3.80 15.82 26.64
N GLU A 326 4.04 15.15 27.77
CA GLU A 326 3.62 13.76 28.00
C GLU A 326 2.09 13.57 27.96
N LEU A 327 1.32 14.57 28.37
CA LEU A 327 -0.15 14.55 28.28
C LEU A 327 -0.60 14.86 26.85
N ALA A 328 0.08 15.79 26.19
CA ALA A 328 -0.24 16.18 24.82
C ALA A 328 0.05 15.06 23.80
N ILE A 329 1.10 14.24 24.02
CA ILE A 329 1.47 13.13 23.13
C ILE A 329 0.65 11.85 23.35
N ALA A 330 0.01 11.70 24.52
CA ALA A 330 -0.67 10.45 24.90
C ALA A 330 -1.75 10.00 23.88
N PRO A 331 -2.62 10.87 23.33
CA PRO A 331 -3.59 10.46 22.31
C PRO A 331 -2.94 9.88 21.05
N LEU A 332 -1.85 10.50 20.58
CA LEU A 332 -1.12 10.04 19.39
C LEU A 332 -0.50 8.65 19.60
N ARG A 333 0.00 8.38 20.81
CA ARG A 333 0.51 7.04 21.16
C ARG A 333 -0.58 5.98 21.17
N ASN A 334 -1.78 6.35 21.65
CA ASN A 334 -2.93 5.43 21.68
C ASN A 334 -3.42 5.08 20.27
N GLU A 335 -3.31 6.02 19.33
CA GLU A 335 -3.58 5.82 17.89
C GLU A 335 -2.42 5.10 17.15
N GLY A 336 -1.38 4.66 17.86
CA GLY A 336 -0.28 3.90 17.28
C GLY A 336 0.71 4.74 16.44
N VAL A 337 0.73 6.07 16.60
CA VAL A 337 1.65 6.95 15.87
C VAL A 337 3.09 6.74 16.36
N HIS A 338 4.00 6.43 15.43
CA HIS A 338 5.44 6.37 15.67
C HIS A 338 6.05 7.77 15.63
N VAL A 339 6.53 8.25 16.78
CA VAL A 339 7.04 9.62 16.94
C VAL A 339 8.55 9.63 16.77
N VAL A 340 9.03 10.51 15.88
CA VAL A 340 10.44 10.83 15.65
C VAL A 340 10.65 12.29 16.03
N ALA A 341 11.62 12.57 16.89
CA ALA A 341 11.92 13.92 17.33
C ALA A 341 13.30 14.35 16.82
N ILE A 342 13.35 15.54 16.22
CA ILE A 342 14.52 16.15 15.59
C ILE A 342 14.74 17.50 16.27
N GLY A 343 15.70 17.55 17.17
CA GLY A 343 16.18 18.77 17.80
C GLY A 343 17.46 19.25 17.13
N VAL A 344 17.53 20.53 16.80
CA VAL A 344 18.74 21.16 16.25
C VAL A 344 19.20 22.30 17.15
N GLY A 345 20.50 22.52 17.27
CA GLY A 345 21.06 23.66 18.00
C GLY A 345 20.73 23.64 19.49
N GLU A 346 19.84 24.53 19.94
CA GLU A 346 19.51 24.76 21.35
C GLU A 346 18.30 23.92 21.83
N ALA A 347 17.86 22.93 21.05
CA ALA A 347 16.81 22.00 21.44
C ALA A 347 17.21 21.17 22.68
N ASP A 348 16.30 21.03 23.66
CA ASP A 348 16.57 20.27 24.89
C ASP A 348 16.15 18.80 24.75
N GLU A 349 17.14 17.91 24.76
CA GLU A 349 16.94 16.46 24.73
C GLU A 349 15.96 15.99 25.83
N ARG A 350 15.96 16.63 27.01
CA ARG A 350 15.08 16.26 28.14
C ARG A 350 13.60 16.56 27.85
N GLU A 351 13.32 17.47 26.93
CA GLU A 351 11.97 17.82 26.49
C GLU A 351 11.47 16.88 25.39
N LEU A 352 12.36 16.48 24.47
CA LEU A 352 12.03 15.62 23.33
C LEU A 352 12.08 14.12 23.65
N ARG A 353 13.00 13.69 24.53
CA ARG A 353 13.12 12.29 24.94
C ARG A 353 11.82 11.66 25.44
N PRO A 354 11.00 12.34 26.25
CA PRO A 354 9.73 11.80 26.72
C PRO A 354 8.66 11.73 25.62
N LEU A 355 8.85 12.32 24.43
CA LEU A 355 7.91 12.21 23.31
C LEU A 355 8.09 10.91 22.53
N VAL A 356 9.33 10.44 22.43
CA VAL A 356 9.70 9.26 21.64
C VAL A 356 9.70 7.97 22.44
N LYS A 357 9.40 6.84 21.77
CA LYS A 357 9.39 5.51 22.41
C LYS A 357 10.81 4.98 22.61
N SER A 358 11.66 5.09 21.59
CA SER A 358 13.05 4.63 21.62
C SER A 358 14.01 5.83 21.61
N PRO A 359 15.16 5.77 22.30
CA PRO A 359 16.24 6.75 22.12
C PRO A 359 16.73 6.84 20.66
N ARG A 360 16.53 5.79 19.85
CA ARG A 360 16.91 5.80 18.42
C ARG A 360 15.97 6.65 17.55
N ASP A 361 14.82 7.03 18.06
CA ASP A 361 13.86 7.90 17.36
C ASP A 361 14.09 9.38 17.71
N LEU A 362 15.16 9.70 18.46
CA LEU A 362 15.55 11.05 18.86
C LEU A 362 16.88 11.42 18.21
N PHE A 363 16.90 12.56 17.53
CA PHE A 363 18.06 13.11 16.85
C PHE A 363 18.33 14.50 17.43
N ILE A 364 19.55 14.71 17.95
CA ILE A 364 20.02 15.99 18.47
C ILE A 364 21.32 16.31 17.75
N GLU A 365 21.30 17.33 16.90
CA GLU A 365 22.46 17.72 16.07
C GLU A 365 22.68 19.24 16.13
N GLY A 366 23.86 19.71 15.69
CA GLY A 366 24.17 21.14 15.71
C GLY A 366 23.43 21.93 14.65
N ASP A 367 23.14 21.31 13.51
CA ASP A 367 22.52 21.94 12.34
C ASP A 367 21.62 20.96 11.56
N PHE A 368 20.63 21.48 10.82
CA PHE A 368 19.74 20.68 9.98
C PHE A 368 20.47 19.93 8.84
N ASP A 369 21.58 20.45 8.34
CA ASP A 369 22.39 19.76 7.33
C ASP A 369 23.02 18.49 7.91
N GLU A 370 23.39 18.51 9.20
CA GLU A 370 24.01 17.38 9.90
C GLU A 370 23.00 16.25 10.16
N VAL A 371 21.75 16.60 10.47
CA VAL A 371 20.69 15.61 10.79
C VAL A 371 20.06 14.96 9.56
N THR A 372 20.18 15.58 8.38
CA THR A 372 19.52 15.11 7.16
C THR A 372 19.90 13.67 6.81
N LYS A 373 21.20 13.35 6.78
CA LYS A 373 21.65 11.99 6.42
C LYS A 373 21.24 10.94 7.48
N PRO A 374 21.46 11.14 8.79
CA PRO A 374 20.95 10.25 9.83
C PRO A 374 19.45 9.95 9.70
N ILE A 375 18.63 10.94 9.37
CA ILE A 375 17.19 10.76 9.20
C ILE A 375 16.87 9.91 7.96
N MET A 376 17.53 10.15 6.82
CA MET A 376 17.34 9.31 5.63
C MET A 376 17.72 7.85 5.89
N ASP A 377 18.82 7.62 6.60
CA ASP A 377 19.25 6.26 6.96
C ASP A 377 18.29 5.61 7.98
N PHE A 378 17.78 6.39 8.94
CA PHE A 378 16.77 5.94 9.89
C PHE A 378 15.45 5.57 9.19
N ILE A 379 14.95 6.37 8.26
CA ILE A 379 13.71 6.08 7.53
C ILE A 379 13.85 4.74 6.80
N LYS A 380 14.99 4.48 6.16
CA LYS A 380 15.26 3.19 5.50
C LYS A 380 15.21 2.02 6.49
N GLU A 381 15.81 2.14 7.66
CA GLU A 381 15.78 1.09 8.68
C GLU A 381 14.40 0.93 9.34
N LEU A 382 13.69 2.03 9.59
CA LEU A 382 12.33 2.05 10.10
C LEU A 382 11.40 1.30 9.15
N CYS A 383 11.47 1.63 7.86
CA CYS A 383 10.62 1.02 6.84
C CYS A 383 10.98 -0.45 6.59
N LYS A 384 12.26 -0.84 6.70
CA LYS A 384 12.66 -2.26 6.72
C LYS A 384 12.02 -3.03 7.86
N LYS A 385 11.80 -2.41 9.03
CA LYS A 385 11.12 -3.05 10.17
C LYS A 385 9.63 -3.22 9.92
N TYR A 386 8.99 -2.26 9.26
CA TYR A 386 7.61 -2.39 8.76
C TYR A 386 7.50 -3.47 7.66
N ASP A 387 8.53 -3.61 6.82
CA ASP A 387 8.65 -4.64 5.78
C ASP A 387 8.89 -6.06 6.36
N GLN A 388 9.15 -6.20 7.66
CA GLN A 388 9.10 -7.48 8.38
C GLN A 388 7.67 -7.85 8.81
N SER A 389 6.66 -7.20 8.22
CA SER A 389 5.24 -7.40 8.48
C SER A 389 4.84 -8.87 8.37
N CYS A 390 3.88 -9.25 9.23
CA CYS A 390 3.15 -10.48 9.02
C CYS A 390 2.22 -10.29 7.82
N THR A 391 2.34 -11.15 6.82
CA THR A 391 1.42 -11.20 5.69
C THR A 391 0.40 -12.32 5.88
N LEU A 392 -0.70 -12.26 5.15
CA LEU A 392 -1.55 -13.43 4.97
C LEU A 392 -0.83 -14.40 4.02
N GLY A 393 -0.35 -15.52 4.54
CA GLY A 393 0.06 -16.68 3.77
C GLY A 393 -1.07 -17.70 3.66
N SER A 394 -0.79 -18.81 3.01
CA SER A 394 -1.72 -19.94 2.91
C SER A 394 -1.09 -21.25 3.35
N GLN A 395 -1.92 -22.13 3.91
CA GLN A 395 -1.56 -23.50 4.26
C GLN A 395 -2.66 -24.43 3.73
N PHE A 396 -2.28 -25.61 3.25
CA PHE A 396 -3.24 -26.68 2.94
C PHE A 396 -3.42 -27.59 4.16
N VAL A 397 -4.67 -27.84 4.54
CA VAL A 397 -5.04 -28.57 5.75
C VAL A 397 -6.06 -29.63 5.42
N ASP A 398 -5.85 -30.82 5.98
CA ASP A 398 -6.86 -31.87 6.01
C ASP A 398 -7.70 -31.70 7.28
N PHE A 399 -9.00 -31.51 7.09
CA PHE A 399 -9.99 -31.39 8.16
C PHE A 399 -10.63 -32.75 8.43
N ASP A 400 -10.74 -33.09 9.70
CA ASP A 400 -11.52 -34.22 10.20
C ASP A 400 -12.44 -33.68 11.30
N ILE A 401 -13.72 -33.51 10.97
CA ILE A 401 -14.73 -33.01 11.91
C ILE A 401 -15.75 -34.13 12.11
N ASP A 402 -15.76 -34.71 13.31
CA ASP A 402 -16.65 -35.83 13.67
C ASP A 402 -16.57 -37.03 12.69
N GLY A 403 -15.39 -37.29 12.11
CA GLY A 403 -15.17 -38.35 11.12
C GLY A 403 -15.53 -37.98 9.68
N CYS A 404 -15.96 -36.73 9.43
CA CYS A 404 -16.15 -36.21 8.09
C CYS A 404 -14.84 -35.57 7.59
N ILE A 405 -14.36 -36.02 6.42
CA ILE A 405 -13.06 -35.62 5.88
C ILE A 405 -13.16 -34.91 4.53
N ASN A 406 -12.19 -34.05 4.23
CA ASN A 406 -12.06 -33.43 2.91
C ASN A 406 -11.52 -34.43 1.88
N GLU A 407 -12.04 -34.41 0.64
CA GLU A 407 -11.50 -35.22 -0.46
C GLU A 407 -10.14 -34.69 -0.96
N HIS A 408 -9.91 -33.37 -0.84
CA HIS A 408 -8.66 -32.69 -1.17
C HIS A 408 -8.30 -31.68 -0.08
N PRO A 409 -7.00 -31.47 0.24
CA PRO A 409 -6.57 -30.49 1.23
C PRO A 409 -7.18 -29.11 1.00
N VAL A 410 -7.70 -28.51 2.07
CA VAL A 410 -8.35 -27.21 2.01
C VAL A 410 -7.30 -26.12 2.24
N GLU A 411 -7.17 -25.18 1.30
CA GLU A 411 -6.35 -23.98 1.50
C GLU A 411 -6.99 -23.06 2.56
N VAL A 412 -6.25 -22.69 3.59
CA VAL A 412 -6.67 -21.77 4.65
C VAL A 412 -5.65 -20.66 4.87
N ALA A 413 -6.13 -19.48 5.25
CA ALA A 413 -5.29 -18.32 5.52
C ALA A 413 -4.53 -18.45 6.84
N VAL A 414 -3.21 -18.28 6.80
CA VAL A 414 -2.31 -18.27 7.97
C VAL A 414 -1.52 -16.98 8.01
N CYS A 415 -1.03 -16.56 9.18
CA CYS A 415 -0.05 -15.48 9.25
C CYS A 415 1.35 -15.99 8.92
N ASP A 416 1.97 -15.42 7.89
CA ASP A 416 3.33 -15.69 7.44
C ASP A 416 4.24 -14.45 7.65
N GLY A 417 5.57 -14.59 7.57
CA GLY A 417 6.53 -13.49 7.71
C GLY A 417 7.48 -13.58 8.91
N LYS A 418 8.40 -12.62 9.09
CA LYS A 418 9.45 -12.67 10.15
C LYS A 418 8.91 -12.54 11.57
N CYS A 419 7.76 -11.89 11.74
CA CYS A 419 7.05 -11.85 13.02
C CYS A 419 6.07 -13.03 13.21
N SER A 420 5.95 -13.92 12.21
CA SER A 420 5.08 -15.10 12.30
C SER A 420 5.61 -16.01 13.41
N SER A 421 4.84 -16.07 14.48
CA SER A 421 5.10 -17.00 15.57
C SER A 421 4.09 -18.12 15.44
N GLY A 422 4.30 -18.95 14.41
CA GLY A 422 3.71 -20.27 14.24
C GLY A 422 2.20 -20.34 14.42
N THR A 423 1.44 -19.58 13.62
CA THR A 423 -0.01 -19.83 13.49
C THR A 423 -0.20 -21.07 12.62
N ARG A 424 -0.87 -22.09 13.16
CA ARG A 424 -1.11 -23.36 12.49
C ARG A 424 -2.58 -23.75 12.64
N TYR A 425 -3.18 -24.28 11.59
CA TYR A 425 -4.51 -24.88 11.72
C TYR A 425 -4.45 -26.27 12.34
N ILE A 426 -5.41 -26.55 13.21
CA ILE A 426 -5.63 -27.84 13.87
C ILE A 426 -6.97 -28.41 13.40
N SER A 427 -7.13 -29.73 13.47
CA SER A 427 -8.29 -30.44 12.94
C SER A 427 -9.58 -30.22 13.74
N GLU A 428 -9.49 -29.72 14.97
CA GLU A 428 -10.62 -29.55 15.89
C GLU A 428 -10.74 -28.09 16.39
N PRO A 429 -11.93 -27.60 16.77
CA PRO A 429 -12.14 -26.25 17.30
C PRO A 429 -11.14 -25.91 18.43
N PRO A 430 -10.49 -24.73 18.43
CA PRO A 430 -10.79 -23.53 17.63
C PRO A 430 -10.25 -23.53 16.19
N PHE A 431 -9.81 -24.67 15.66
CA PHE A 431 -9.28 -24.88 14.30
C PHE A 431 -7.95 -24.18 13.99
N TYR A 432 -7.43 -23.36 14.90
CA TYR A 432 -6.09 -22.80 14.81
C TYR A 432 -5.43 -22.72 16.19
N GLU A 433 -4.11 -22.85 16.22
CA GLU A 433 -3.26 -22.55 17.37
C GLU A 433 -2.31 -21.43 16.95
N SER A 434 -2.22 -20.37 17.74
CA SER A 434 -1.27 -19.26 17.51
C SER A 434 -0.36 -19.13 18.72
N ARG A 435 0.96 -19.23 18.51
CA ARG A 435 1.97 -19.09 19.57
C ARG A 435 2.62 -17.70 19.55
N CYS A 436 1.81 -16.68 19.30
CA CYS A 436 2.34 -15.40 18.86
C CYS A 436 2.91 -14.50 19.97
N SER A 437 4.18 -14.15 19.84
CA SER A 437 4.84 -13.09 20.64
C SER A 437 4.70 -11.70 20.01
N CYS A 438 4.48 -11.64 18.68
CA CYS A 438 4.46 -10.38 17.93
C CYS A 438 3.31 -10.23 16.91
N CYS A 439 2.67 -11.30 16.42
CA CYS A 439 1.58 -11.18 15.43
C CYS A 439 0.21 -11.59 15.97
N LEU A 440 -0.78 -10.72 15.85
CA LEU A 440 -2.15 -11.07 16.19
C LEU A 440 -2.90 -11.39 14.89
N PRO A 441 -3.33 -12.65 14.67
CA PRO A 441 -4.29 -12.94 13.62
C PRO A 441 -5.62 -12.27 13.96
N MET A 442 -6.21 -11.55 13.01
CA MET A 442 -7.60 -11.10 13.08
C MET A 442 -8.50 -12.22 12.57
N ILE A 443 -9.55 -12.50 13.35
CA ILE A 443 -10.34 -13.73 13.23
C ILE A 443 -11.81 -13.35 13.15
N ASP A 444 -12.17 -12.65 12.09
CA ASP A 444 -13.53 -12.22 11.78
C ASP A 444 -14.04 -12.79 10.45
N ALA A 445 -13.25 -13.65 9.78
CA ALA A 445 -13.64 -14.38 8.59
C ALA A 445 -14.05 -15.83 8.90
N SER A 446 -14.78 -16.42 7.98
CA SER A 446 -15.18 -17.82 8.03
C SER A 446 -15.23 -18.41 6.63
N LYS A 447 -14.88 -19.69 6.51
CA LYS A 447 -14.93 -20.45 5.28
C LYS A 447 -15.87 -21.64 5.46
N ASP A 448 -16.72 -21.86 4.47
CA ASP A 448 -17.51 -23.10 4.40
C ASP A 448 -16.68 -24.17 3.69
N VAL A 449 -16.56 -25.33 4.32
CA VAL A 449 -15.87 -26.52 3.78
C VAL A 449 -16.85 -27.66 3.68
N ILE A 450 -16.86 -28.34 2.55
CA ILE A 450 -17.69 -29.53 2.33
C ILE A 450 -16.85 -30.75 2.70
N LEU A 451 -17.30 -31.50 3.69
CA LEU A 451 -16.65 -32.71 4.17
C LEU A 451 -17.52 -33.92 3.86
N LYS A 452 -16.89 -35.04 3.51
CA LYS A 452 -17.54 -36.30 3.23
C LYS A 452 -17.58 -37.14 4.50
N CYS A 453 -18.78 -37.47 4.95
CA CYS A 453 -19.00 -38.17 6.20
C CYS A 453 -19.00 -39.70 6.02
N PRO A 454 -18.84 -40.48 7.10
CA PRO A 454 -18.82 -41.94 7.04
C PRO A 454 -20.08 -42.58 6.46
N ASP A 455 -21.23 -41.87 6.53
CA ASP A 455 -22.50 -42.28 5.93
C ASP A 455 -22.58 -42.02 4.40
N GLY A 456 -21.51 -41.48 3.82
CA GLY A 456 -21.41 -41.14 2.40
C GLY A 456 -22.05 -39.80 2.03
N THR A 457 -22.62 -39.07 3.00
CA THR A 457 -23.18 -37.74 2.76
C THR A 457 -22.10 -36.66 2.74
N ASN A 458 -22.34 -35.60 1.97
CA ASN A 458 -21.52 -34.40 2.02
C ASN A 458 -22.19 -33.40 2.98
N GLN A 459 -21.47 -33.00 4.01
CA GLN A 459 -21.92 -32.02 5.00
C GLN A 459 -21.12 -30.73 4.89
N LEU A 460 -21.80 -29.60 5.08
CA LEU A 460 -21.20 -28.28 5.07
C LEU A 460 -20.78 -27.92 6.50
N HIS A 461 -19.50 -27.67 6.71
CA HIS A 461 -18.96 -27.20 7.99
C HIS A 461 -18.39 -25.80 7.82
N ARG A 462 -18.63 -24.94 8.80
CA ARG A 462 -18.09 -23.57 8.81
C ARG A 462 -16.88 -23.52 9.72
N ILE A 463 -15.72 -23.27 9.14
CA ILE A 463 -14.46 -23.08 9.87
C ILE A 463 -14.14 -21.60 10.00
N THR A 464 -13.49 -21.24 11.08
CA THR A 464 -13.01 -19.87 11.32
C THR A 464 -11.72 -19.65 10.53
N GLU A 465 -11.59 -18.49 9.87
CA GLU A 465 -10.44 -18.17 9.02
C GLU A 465 -9.78 -16.86 9.48
N VAL A 466 -8.45 -16.79 9.33
CA VAL A 466 -7.70 -15.55 9.56
C VAL A 466 -7.95 -14.60 8.38
N SER A 467 -8.42 -13.39 8.66
CA SER A 467 -8.72 -12.38 7.64
C SER A 467 -7.60 -11.37 7.41
N ALA A 468 -6.84 -11.10 8.46
CA ALA A 468 -5.70 -10.18 8.46
C ALA A 468 -4.66 -10.61 9.50
N CYS A 469 -3.43 -10.15 9.31
CA CYS A 469 -2.34 -10.37 10.25
C CYS A 469 -1.71 -9.02 10.59
N ALA A 470 -1.60 -8.71 11.88
CA ALA A 470 -1.01 -7.46 12.34
C ALA A 470 0.17 -7.74 13.28
N CYS A 471 1.27 -7.01 13.11
CA CYS A 471 2.35 -7.00 14.09
C CYS A 471 2.02 -6.02 15.23
N ARG A 472 1.99 -6.48 16.48
CA ARG A 472 2.28 -5.59 17.61
C ARG A 472 3.78 -5.42 17.73
N SER A 473 4.22 -4.26 18.24
CA SER A 473 5.62 -4.08 18.65
C SER A 473 6.07 -5.32 19.43
N CYS A 474 7.12 -6.01 18.97
CA CYS A 474 7.80 -7.05 19.73
C CYS A 474 8.37 -6.40 20.99
N GLY A 475 7.54 -6.23 22.01
CA GLY A 475 7.98 -5.84 23.33
C GLY A 475 8.75 -7.02 23.91
N ASN A 476 9.90 -6.75 24.52
CA ASN A 476 10.53 -7.69 25.42
C ASN A 476 9.50 -8.03 26.50
N ALA A 477 8.78 -9.13 26.33
CA ALA A 477 8.01 -9.76 27.38
C ALA A 477 9.03 -10.29 28.39
N ALA A 478 9.45 -9.43 29.32
CA ALA A 478 9.81 -9.90 30.64
C ALA A 478 8.57 -10.64 31.15
N ALA A 479 8.66 -11.98 31.16
CA ALA A 479 7.66 -12.86 31.70
C ALA A 479 7.29 -12.38 33.11
N SER A 480 6.10 -11.81 33.26
CA SER A 480 5.47 -11.72 34.56
C SER A 480 4.88 -13.09 34.84
N PRO A 481 5.28 -13.80 35.92
CA PRO A 481 4.73 -15.12 36.21
C PRO A 481 3.23 -15.00 36.50
N PRO A 482 2.44 -16.04 36.20
CA PRO A 482 1.01 -16.03 36.44
C PRO A 482 0.72 -15.86 37.93
N VAL A 483 -0.12 -14.87 38.24
CA VAL A 483 -0.75 -14.71 39.53
C VAL A 483 -1.58 -15.96 39.78
N LYS A 484 -1.19 -16.76 40.80
CA LYS A 484 -2.04 -17.83 41.30
C LYS A 484 -3.26 -17.19 41.97
N GLU A 485 -4.43 -17.40 41.39
CA GLU A 485 -5.69 -17.31 42.11
C GLU A 485 -5.61 -18.26 43.32
N LYS A 486 -5.73 -17.67 44.51
CA LYS A 486 -6.08 -18.42 45.72
C LYS A 486 -7.59 -18.56 45.71
N ASP A 487 -8.06 -19.73 45.29
CA ASP A 487 -9.39 -20.19 45.68
C ASP A 487 -9.42 -20.40 47.19
N GLY A 488 -10.42 -19.80 47.82
CA GLY A 488 -10.74 -20.00 49.21
C GLY A 488 -11.38 -21.36 49.46
N ALA A 489 -10.93 -22.01 50.52
CA ALA A 489 -11.71 -22.89 51.38
C ALA A 489 -11.17 -22.74 52.82
#